data_AF-A0A3Q1EQE3-F1
#
_entry.id   AF-A0A3Q1EQE3-F1
#
_cell.length_a   1.000
_cell.length_b   1.000
_cell.length_c   1.000
_cell.angle_alpha   90.00
_cell.angle_beta   90.00
_cell.angle_gamma   90.00
#
_symmetry.space_group_name_H-M   'P 1'
#
loop_
_entity.id
_entity.type
_entity.pdbx_description
1 polymer ?
#
loop_
_entity_poly.entity_id
_entity_poly.type
_entity_poly.pdbx_seq_one_letter_code
_entity_poly.pdbx_strand_id
1 'polypeptide(L)' 'QNGVRSRENNSAHRTREIDGERLIVRRGQPFSITLQCSDSLPPKHHLELVLHLGEFKPDDAALKRQPLVSTRGCKV' A
#
# COMPACT_ATOMS: atom_id res chain seq x y z
N GLN A 1 10.10 3.24 13.63
CA GLN A 1 10.02 2.11 12.68
C GLN A 1 8.88 2.37 11.72
N ASN A 2 9.19 2.59 10.45
CA ASN A 2 8.19 2.67 9.37
C ASN A 2 7.78 1.25 8.99
N GLY A 3 6.49 1.00 8.77
CA GLY A 3 6.01 -0.36 8.57
C GLY A 3 4.65 -0.44 7.86
N VAL A 4 4.48 -1.54 7.14
CA VAL A 4 3.28 -1.82 6.32
C VAL A 4 2.23 -2.66 7.04
N ARG A 5 2.31 -2.78 8.37
CA ARG A 5 1.36 -3.51 9.23
C ARG A 5 0.94 -4.88 8.64
N SER A 6 1.93 -5.67 8.20
CA SER A 6 1.69 -6.91 7.44
C SER A 6 0.72 -7.84 8.15
N ARG A 7 0.84 -8.00 9.47
CA ARG A 7 0.00 -8.92 10.24
C ARG A 7 -1.48 -8.52 10.22
N GLU A 8 -1.77 -7.24 10.43
CA GLU A 8 -3.14 -6.72 10.44
C GLU A 8 -3.75 -6.70 9.04
N ASN A 9 -2.99 -6.22 8.05
CA ASN A 9 -3.44 -6.19 6.67
C ASN A 9 -3.69 -7.61 6.14
N ASN A 10 -2.78 -8.56 6.38
CA ASN A 10 -2.96 -9.93 5.91
C ASN A 10 -4.14 -10.63 6.59
N SER A 11 -4.41 -10.31 7.86
CA SER A 11 -5.60 -10.80 8.55
C SER A 11 -6.88 -10.23 7.92
N ALA A 12 -6.93 -8.93 7.64
CA ALA A 12 -8.09 -8.26 7.03
C ALA A 12 -8.34 -8.75 5.59
N HIS A 13 -7.27 -9.05 4.86
CA HIS A 13 -7.32 -9.51 3.46
C HIS A 13 -7.47 -11.02 3.32
N ARG A 14 -7.51 -11.78 4.43
CA ARG A 14 -7.55 -13.25 4.45
C ARG A 14 -6.41 -13.84 3.60
N THR A 15 -5.20 -13.38 3.91
CA THR A 15 -3.95 -13.77 3.25
C THR A 15 -2.86 -14.13 4.27
N ARG A 16 -3.16 -14.11 5.58
CA ARG A 16 -2.23 -14.46 6.66
C ARG A 16 -1.65 -15.87 6.54
N GLU A 17 -2.43 -16.79 5.99
CA GLU A 17 -2.06 -18.18 5.73
C GLU A 17 -1.22 -18.37 4.45
N ILE A 18 -1.12 -17.33 3.61
CA ILE A 18 -0.24 -17.32 2.43
C ILE A 18 1.17 -16.89 2.83
N ASP A 19 1.27 -15.80 3.59
CA ASP A 19 2.53 -15.29 4.12
C ASP A 19 2.28 -14.50 5.42
N GLY A 20 3.09 -14.77 6.45
CA GLY A 20 2.98 -14.13 7.76
C GLY A 20 3.80 -12.84 7.87
N GLU A 21 4.83 -12.68 7.05
CA GLU A 21 5.83 -11.62 7.14
C GLU A 21 5.67 -10.60 6.01
N ARG A 22 5.44 -11.08 4.78
CA ARG A 22 5.24 -10.23 3.61
C ARG A 22 3.81 -9.72 3.56
N LEU A 23 3.64 -8.45 3.19
CA LEU A 23 2.30 -7.88 2.96
C LEU A 23 1.70 -8.47 1.68
N ILE A 24 0.56 -9.15 1.80
CA ILE A 24 -0.22 -9.65 0.68
C ILE A 24 -1.65 -9.11 0.78
N VAL A 25 -2.02 -8.28 -0.18
CA VAL A 25 -3.34 -7.61 -0.24
C VAL A 25 -4.13 -8.03 -1.48
N ARG A 26 -5.45 -8.03 -1.36
CA ARG A 26 -6.38 -8.28 -2.46
C ARG A 26 -6.86 -6.94 -3.02
N ARG A 27 -6.91 -6.86 -4.35
CA ARG A 27 -7.44 -5.69 -5.07
C ARG A 27 -8.87 -5.36 -4.61
N GLY A 28 -9.22 -4.07 -4.60
CA GLY A 28 -10.56 -3.61 -4.22
C GLY A 28 -10.83 -3.61 -2.72
N GLN A 29 -9.86 -3.99 -1.89
CA GLN A 29 -9.93 -3.89 -0.43
C GLN A 29 -8.91 -2.86 0.06
N PRO A 30 -9.30 -1.94 0.97
CA PRO A 30 -8.37 -0.98 1.54
C PRO A 30 -7.34 -1.67 2.45
N PHE A 31 -6.16 -1.07 2.59
CA PHE A 31 -5.10 -1.51 3.50
C PHE A 31 -4.42 -0.30 4.14
N SER A 32 -3.74 -0.52 5.26
CA SER A 32 -3.18 0.55 6.08
C SER A 32 -1.65 0.53 6.08
N ILE A 33 -1.03 1.71 5.96
CA ILE A 33 0.42 1.91 6.08
C ILE A 33 0.67 2.94 7.18
N THR A 34 1.75 2.78 7.95
CA THR A 34 2.13 3.75 8.97
C THR A 34 3.53 4.29 8.70
N LEU A 35 3.63 5.62 8.59
CA LEU A 35 4.88 6.36 8.60
C LEU A 35 5.07 6.98 10.00
N GLN A 36 6.20 6.67 10.64
CA GLN A 36 6.70 7.41 11.78
C GLN A 36 7.65 8.49 11.26
N CYS A 37 7.33 9.74 11.56
CA CYS A 37 8.23 10.87 11.36
C CYS A 37 8.90 11.20 12.69
N SER A 38 10.21 11.52 12.67
CA SER A 38 10.92 12.00 13.87
C SER A 38 10.34 13.30 14.38
N ASP A 39 9.88 14.14 13.46
CA ASP A 39 9.33 15.46 13.71
C ASP A 39 7.93 15.58 13.11
N SER A 40 7.15 16.53 13.61
CA SER A 40 5.86 16.85 13.00
C SER A 40 6.07 17.38 11.58
N LEU A 41 5.27 16.87 10.64
CA LEU A 41 5.33 17.35 9.28
C LEU A 41 4.76 18.80 9.23
N PRO A 42 5.48 19.77 8.65
CA PRO A 42 5.08 21.16 8.66
C PRO A 42 3.73 21.36 7.95
N PRO A 43 2.92 22.36 8.32
CA PRO A 43 1.65 22.63 7.63
C PRO A 43 1.88 22.80 6.12
N LYS A 44 1.08 22.12 5.29
CA LYS A 44 1.17 22.08 3.80
C LYS A 44 2.28 21.20 3.19
N HIS A 45 2.80 20.22 3.91
CA HIS A 45 3.61 19.17 3.30
C HIS A 45 2.79 18.31 2.32
N HIS A 46 3.45 17.78 1.30
CA HIS A 46 2.86 16.84 0.35
C HIS A 46 3.49 15.47 0.55
N LEU A 47 2.68 14.43 0.66
CA LEU A 47 3.12 13.04 0.70
C LEU A 47 2.58 12.33 -0.52
N GLU A 48 3.48 11.68 -1.24
CA GLU A 48 3.16 10.84 -2.38
C GLU A 48 3.53 9.39 -2.07
N LEU A 49 2.65 8.47 -2.42
CA LEU A 49 2.91 7.04 -2.36
C LEU A 49 3.10 6.52 -3.79
N VAL A 50 4.34 6.23 -4.16
CA VAL A 50 4.67 5.69 -5.49
C VAL A 50 4.81 4.17 -5.40
N LEU A 51 3.98 3.45 -6.15
CA LEU A 51 4.06 2.00 -6.27
C LEU A 51 4.76 1.62 -7.58
N HIS A 52 5.92 0.99 -7.48
CA HIS A 52 6.61 0.42 -8.64
C HIS A 52 6.23 -1.06 -8.77
N LEU A 53 5.58 -1.40 -9.88
CA LEU A 53 5.38 -2.79 -10.30
C LEU A 53 6.59 -3.17 -11.16
N GLY A 54 7.11 -4.39 -11.02
CA GLY A 54 8.31 -4.83 -11.75
C GLY A 54 8.16 -4.78 -13.28
N GLU A 55 9.26 -5.02 -13.98
CA GLU A 55 9.30 -5.03 -15.45
C GLU A 55 8.27 -6.00 -16.04
N PHE A 56 7.32 -5.46 -16.79
CA PHE A 56 6.19 -6.20 -17.33
C PHE A 56 6.56 -6.75 -18.71
N LYS A 57 6.43 -8.07 -18.90
CA LYS A 57 6.51 -8.67 -20.23
C LYS A 57 5.14 -8.50 -20.91
N PRO A 58 5.09 -7.99 -22.16
CA PRO A 58 3.84 -7.62 -22.84
C PRO A 58 2.84 -8.77 -23.06
N ASP A 59 3.25 -10.03 -22.90
CA ASP A 59 2.39 -11.21 -22.96
C ASP A 59 1.47 -11.39 -21.74
N ASP A 60 1.72 -10.67 -20.63
CA ASP A 60 1.02 -10.90 -19.36
C ASP A 60 -0.31 -10.09 -19.29
N ALA A 61 -1.21 -10.32 -20.24
CA ALA A 61 -2.45 -9.55 -20.51
C ALA A 61 -3.44 -9.33 -19.33
N ALA A 62 -3.12 -9.79 -18.11
CA ALA A 62 -3.97 -9.69 -16.93
C ALA A 62 -3.87 -8.34 -16.18
N LEU A 63 -2.84 -7.52 -16.42
CA LEU A 63 -2.66 -6.26 -15.70
C LEU A 63 -3.33 -5.08 -16.41
N LYS A 64 -4.65 -4.91 -16.19
CA LYS A 64 -5.32 -3.64 -16.52
C LYS A 64 -4.75 -2.55 -15.61
N ARG A 65 -3.98 -1.62 -16.18
CA ARG A 65 -3.57 -0.37 -15.53
C ARG A 65 -4.83 0.42 -15.16
N GLN A 66 -5.27 0.32 -13.90
CA GLN A 66 -6.24 1.27 -13.35
C GLN A 66 -5.45 2.45 -12.79
N PRO A 67 -5.82 3.70 -13.08
CA PRO A 67 -5.20 4.84 -12.44
C PRO A 67 -5.33 4.68 -10.92
N LEU A 68 -4.25 4.98 -10.20
CA LEU A 68 -4.27 5.01 -8.74
C LEU A 68 -5.40 5.96 -8.31
N VAL A 69 -6.48 5.42 -7.77
CA VAL A 69 -7.55 6.23 -7.18
C VAL A 69 -6.95 6.84 -5.93
N SER A 70 -6.56 8.11 -6.03
CA SER A 70 -6.18 8.93 -4.89
C SER A 70 -7.39 9.00 -3.95
N THR A 71 -7.39 8.18 -2.90
CA THR A 71 -8.23 8.46 -1.74
C THR A 71 -7.72 9.77 -1.15
N ARG A 72 -8.54 10.81 -1.26
CA ARG A 72 -8.28 12.15 -0.71
C ARG A 72 -7.63 12.03 0.67
N GLY A 73 -6.55 12.80 0.83
CA GLY A 73 -5.54 12.70 1.89
C GLY A 73 -6.03 12.24 3.26
N CYS A 74 -5.25 11.37 3.87
CA CYS A 74 -5.31 11.13 5.31
C CYS A 74 -4.97 12.46 6.01
N LYS A 75 -5.98 13.13 6.55
CA LYS A 75 -5.79 14.26 7.46
C LYS A 75 -5.24 13.69 8.77
N VAL A 76 -3.98 14.01 9.06
CA VAL A 76 -3.41 13.85 10.42
C VAL A 76 -4.00 14.94 11.31
#